data_AF-A0A0W8D3B3-F1
#
_entry.id   AF-A0A0W8D3B3-F1
#
_cell.length_a   1.000
_cell.length_b   1.000
_cell.length_c   1.000
_cell.angle_alpha   90.00
_cell.angle_beta   90.00
_cell.angle_gamma   90.00
#
_symmetry.space_group_name_H-M   'P 1'
#
loop_
_entity.id
_entity.type
_entity.pdbx_description
1 polymer ?
#
loop_
_entity_poly.entity_id
_entity_poly.type
_entity_poly.pdbx_seq_one_letter_code
_entity_poly.pdbx_strand_id
1 'polypeptide(L)'
;MTSLWSSHAGVSYDELLEEIPRPIRAACVLHASKEPLDWFVMKVFTPICWNGKSAIEAFTLSLAEQLRFEGYPRDENVVAEGSIVRAMYFVTKGHLNMQSNSLLDRPVGLGAGSYFGERGLLGFSISAYTVRTVRACDLFSLSSEAFIKVLKQHEFSRFALDICSRSYKQIKEKHVVACSEHEMEEHWGAALLLIVQEICRHQPVTASGEESAEQVGEESIKTDCKLVSETVVSKRESSAEQEESSTGNAELPAHLEAMAKALTTPENCFQAFAPLLHIFLATDPLNWNATFSITSVTQDSNGG
;
A
#
# COMPACT_ATOMS: atom_id res chain seq x y z
N MET A 1 0.49 -31.43 16.22
CA MET A 1 0.03 -30.60 17.36
C MET A 1 1.08 -30.42 18.47
N THR A 2 2.10 -31.27 18.61
CA THR A 2 3.14 -31.11 19.66
C THR A 2 4.13 -29.96 19.43
N SER A 3 4.35 -29.54 18.18
CA SER A 3 5.39 -28.55 17.84
C SER A 3 5.09 -27.13 18.34
N LEU A 4 3.81 -26.73 18.35
CA LEU A 4 3.39 -25.37 18.71
C LEU A 4 3.42 -25.20 20.24
N TRP A 5 2.90 -26.20 20.96
CA TRP A 5 3.00 -26.31 22.42
C TRP A 5 4.45 -26.28 22.92
N SER A 6 5.36 -27.04 22.29
CA SER A 6 6.78 -27.00 22.66
C SER A 6 7.46 -25.67 22.32
N SER A 7 7.00 -24.96 21.29
CA SER A 7 7.60 -23.69 20.87
C SER A 7 7.13 -22.50 21.71
N HIS A 8 5.86 -22.50 22.12
CA HIS A 8 5.24 -21.42 22.89
C HIS A 8 5.08 -21.74 24.37
N ALA A 9 5.55 -22.91 24.82
CA ALA A 9 5.38 -23.39 26.20
C ALA A 9 3.92 -23.37 26.69
N GLY A 10 2.96 -23.54 25.76
CA GLY A 10 1.52 -23.50 26.05
C GLY A 10 0.91 -22.10 26.16
N VAL A 11 1.66 -21.04 25.83
CA VAL A 11 1.16 -19.65 25.85
C VAL A 11 0.46 -19.31 24.53
N SER A 12 -0.77 -18.78 24.61
CA SER A 12 -1.46 -18.16 23.47
C SER A 12 -1.02 -16.70 23.36
N TYR A 13 -0.06 -16.41 22.47
CA TYR A 13 0.47 -15.05 22.31
C TYR A 13 -0.57 -14.06 21.77
N ASP A 14 -1.54 -14.53 20.98
CA ASP A 14 -2.61 -13.68 20.46
C ASP A 14 -3.49 -13.15 21.60
N GLU A 15 -4.02 -14.05 22.44
CA GLU A 15 -4.81 -13.69 23.63
C GLU A 15 -4.01 -12.81 24.60
N LEU A 16 -2.75 -13.16 24.87
CA LEU A 16 -1.89 -12.41 25.76
C LEU A 16 -1.65 -10.98 25.26
N LEU A 17 -1.43 -10.81 23.95
CA LEU A 17 -1.26 -9.47 23.38
C LEU A 17 -2.58 -8.68 23.43
N GLU A 18 -3.72 -9.32 23.24
CA GLU A 18 -5.03 -8.65 23.34
C GLU A 18 -5.34 -8.13 24.75
N GLU A 19 -4.88 -8.80 25.81
CA GLU A 19 -5.03 -8.36 27.21
C GLU A 19 -4.11 -7.18 27.59
N ILE A 20 -3.00 -6.98 26.86
CA ILE A 20 -2.03 -5.93 27.17
C ILE A 20 -2.56 -4.53 26.75
N PRO A 21 -2.38 -3.49 27.60
CA PRO A 21 -2.71 -2.11 27.24
C PRO A 21 -2.08 -1.66 25.92
N ARG A 22 -2.83 -0.92 25.12
CA ARG A 22 -2.44 -0.53 23.74
C ARG A 22 -0.99 -0.03 23.61
N PRO A 23 -0.48 0.89 24.46
CA PRO A 23 0.88 1.42 24.29
C PRO A 23 1.97 0.36 24.50
N ILE A 24 1.76 -0.55 25.46
CA ILE A 24 2.72 -1.62 25.77
C ILE A 24 2.68 -2.67 24.67
N ARG A 25 1.48 -3.04 24.20
CA ARG A 25 1.31 -3.97 23.08
C ARG A 25 2.01 -3.46 21.84
N ALA A 26 1.79 -2.20 21.47
CA ALA A 26 2.42 -1.58 20.30
C ALA A 26 3.96 -1.64 20.40
N ALA A 27 4.54 -1.33 21.56
CA ALA A 27 5.97 -1.41 21.78
C ALA A 27 6.51 -2.86 21.69
N CYS A 28 5.80 -3.83 22.28
CA CYS A 28 6.18 -5.24 22.21
C CYS A 28 6.14 -5.77 20.77
N VAL A 29 5.05 -5.47 20.04
CA VAL A 29 4.87 -5.89 18.65
C VAL A 29 5.92 -5.23 17.76
N LEU A 30 6.13 -3.92 17.88
CA LEU A 30 7.17 -3.20 17.13
C LEU A 30 8.56 -3.80 17.39
N HIS A 31 8.87 -4.18 18.63
CA HIS A 31 10.12 -4.82 18.96
C HIS A 31 10.24 -6.22 18.32
N ALA A 32 9.19 -7.04 18.44
CA ALA A 32 9.18 -8.41 17.93
C ALA A 32 9.18 -8.48 16.39
N SER A 33 8.56 -7.51 15.72
CA SER A 33 8.47 -7.43 14.25
C SER A 33 9.51 -6.49 13.64
N LYS A 34 10.49 -6.00 14.41
CA LYS A 34 11.39 -4.91 13.99
C LYS A 34 12.08 -5.19 12.66
N GLU A 35 12.74 -6.34 12.54
CA GLU A 35 13.53 -6.68 11.36
C GLU A 35 12.69 -6.77 10.07
N PRO A 36 11.62 -7.58 10.00
CA PRO A 36 10.82 -7.65 8.77
C PRO A 36 10.03 -6.37 8.48
N LEU A 37 9.59 -5.63 9.52
CA LEU A 37 8.84 -4.39 9.34
C LEU A 37 9.73 -3.24 8.87
N ASP A 38 10.91 -3.06 9.46
CA ASP A 38 11.89 -2.05 9.02
C ASP A 38 12.30 -2.32 7.57
N TRP A 39 12.52 -3.59 7.18
CA TRP A 39 12.85 -3.95 5.81
C TRP A 39 11.73 -3.62 4.81
N PHE A 40 10.48 -3.92 5.17
CA PHE A 40 9.30 -3.56 4.37
C PHE A 40 9.18 -2.05 4.19
N VAL A 41 9.25 -1.29 5.27
CA VAL A 41 9.14 0.18 5.22
C VAL A 41 10.30 0.78 4.43
N MET A 42 11.52 0.28 4.65
CA MET A 42 12.71 0.70 3.91
C MET A 42 12.58 0.45 2.40
N LYS A 43 12.01 -0.68 2.00
CA LYS A 43 11.84 -1.01 0.58
C LYS A 43 10.68 -0.27 -0.08
N VAL A 44 9.56 -0.12 0.60
CA VAL A 44 8.30 0.33 -0.02
C VAL A 44 8.08 1.83 0.16
N PHE A 45 8.37 2.37 1.35
CA PHE A 45 7.96 3.72 1.73
C PHE A 45 9.11 4.71 1.84
N THR A 46 10.31 4.27 2.22
CA THR A 46 11.47 5.17 2.26
C THR A 46 11.80 5.81 0.90
N PRO A 47 11.71 5.13 -0.26
CA PRO A 47 11.97 5.76 -1.56
C PRO A 47 10.99 6.88 -1.92
N ILE A 48 9.80 6.88 -1.29
CA ILE A 48 8.69 7.80 -1.57
C ILE A 48 8.37 8.73 -0.38
N CYS A 49 9.22 8.75 0.66
CA CYS A 49 9.02 9.59 1.83
C CYS A 49 10.10 10.66 1.92
N TRP A 50 9.70 11.91 1.65
CA TRP A 50 10.58 13.07 1.73
C TRP A 50 10.34 13.94 2.98
N ASN A 51 9.41 13.55 3.85
CA ASN A 51 9.04 14.26 5.09
C ASN A 51 10.02 14.00 6.26
N GLY A 52 11.16 13.36 5.99
CA GLY A 52 12.21 13.07 6.97
C GLY A 52 12.02 11.76 7.75
N LYS A 53 13.01 11.43 8.58
CA LYS A 53 13.07 10.14 9.31
C LYS A 53 11.94 9.96 10.33
N SER A 54 11.54 11.05 11.00
CA SER A 54 10.49 11.00 12.02
C SER A 54 9.12 10.60 11.44
N ALA A 55 8.82 11.00 10.19
CA ALA A 55 7.60 10.59 9.50
C ALA A 55 7.57 9.07 9.24
N ILE A 56 8.72 8.51 8.82
CA ILE A 56 8.87 7.06 8.65
C ILE A 56 8.72 6.32 9.99
N GLU A 57 9.33 6.82 11.06
CA GLU A 57 9.21 6.19 12.40
C GLU A 57 7.77 6.18 12.90
N ALA A 58 7.04 7.30 12.75
CA ALA A 58 5.63 7.39 13.10
C ALA A 58 4.75 6.46 12.25
N PHE A 59 5.07 6.32 10.97
CA PHE A 59 4.41 5.39 10.05
C PHE A 59 4.66 3.93 10.45
N THR A 60 5.91 3.55 10.72
CA THR A 60 6.29 2.21 11.19
C THR A 60 5.59 1.86 12.50
N LEU A 61 5.51 2.79 13.44
CA LEU A 61 4.76 2.60 14.68
C LEU A 61 3.27 2.35 14.41
N SER A 62 2.66 3.15 13.53
CA SER A 62 1.25 3.00 13.15
C SER A 62 0.97 1.65 12.48
N LEU A 63 1.91 1.13 11.69
CA LEU A 63 1.82 -0.23 11.14
C LEU A 63 1.89 -1.28 12.25
N ALA A 64 2.87 -1.17 13.15
CA ALA A 64 3.05 -2.11 14.26
C ALA A 64 1.83 -2.19 15.19
N GLU A 65 1.12 -1.07 15.40
CA GLU A 65 -0.12 -1.03 16.18
C GLU A 65 -1.27 -1.87 15.57
N GLN A 66 -1.22 -2.13 14.27
CA GLN A 66 -2.24 -2.89 13.54
C GLN A 66 -1.86 -4.36 13.28
N LEU A 67 -0.63 -4.75 13.60
CA LEU A 67 -0.16 -6.13 13.43
C LEU A 67 -0.82 -7.07 14.44
N ARG A 68 -1.18 -8.28 13.98
CA ARG A 68 -1.70 -9.36 14.82
C ARG A 68 -0.78 -10.56 14.80
N PHE A 69 -0.59 -11.20 15.95
CA PHE A 69 0.26 -12.38 16.03
C PHE A 69 -0.45 -13.61 15.49
N GLU A 70 0.22 -14.37 14.64
CA GLU A 70 -0.29 -15.64 14.11
C GLU A 70 0.78 -16.74 14.19
N GLY A 71 0.48 -17.78 14.96
CA GLY A 71 1.33 -18.95 15.11
C GLY A 71 0.90 -20.08 14.18
N TYR A 72 1.81 -20.54 13.33
CA TYR A 72 1.56 -21.62 12.39
C TYR A 72 2.39 -22.86 12.72
N PRO A 73 1.80 -24.08 12.78
CA PRO A 73 2.55 -25.31 12.89
C PRO A 73 3.31 -25.61 11.58
N ARG A 74 4.14 -26.65 11.62
CA ARG A 74 4.81 -27.17 10.42
C ARG A 74 3.79 -27.68 9.40
N ASP A 75 4.13 -27.57 8.12
CA ASP A 75 3.40 -28.15 6.98
C ASP A 75 2.02 -27.53 6.71
N GLU A 76 1.79 -26.32 7.22
CA GLU A 76 0.54 -25.56 7.04
C GLU A 76 0.69 -24.50 5.95
N ASN A 77 -0.36 -24.34 5.14
CA ASN A 77 -0.42 -23.31 4.11
C ASN A 77 -0.90 -22.01 4.75
N VAL A 78 -0.04 -21.01 4.82
CA VAL A 78 -0.40 -19.65 5.26
C VAL A 78 -1.16 -18.93 4.15
N VAL A 79 -0.68 -19.09 2.91
CA VAL A 79 -1.33 -18.58 1.70
C VAL A 79 -1.40 -19.72 0.70
N ALA A 80 -2.55 -19.86 0.03
CA ALA A 80 -2.73 -20.82 -1.05
C ALA A 80 -2.79 -20.09 -2.40
N GLU A 81 -2.12 -20.63 -3.42
CA GLU A 81 -2.28 -20.16 -4.80
C GLU A 81 -3.77 -20.26 -5.19
N GLY A 82 -4.30 -19.22 -5.85
CA GLY A 82 -5.72 -19.14 -6.19
C GLY A 82 -6.61 -18.55 -5.09
N SER A 83 -6.10 -18.30 -3.88
CA SER A 83 -6.85 -17.61 -2.82
C SER A 83 -6.78 -16.10 -2.96
N ILE A 84 -7.79 -15.39 -2.42
CA ILE A 84 -7.81 -13.92 -2.40
C ILE A 84 -6.80 -13.42 -1.36
N VAL A 85 -5.92 -12.51 -1.76
CA VAL A 85 -4.97 -11.86 -0.85
C VAL A 85 -5.72 -10.92 0.09
N ARG A 86 -5.72 -11.24 1.39
CA ARG A 86 -6.44 -10.49 2.43
C ARG A 86 -5.54 -9.81 3.44
N ALA A 87 -4.33 -10.33 3.62
CA ALA A 87 -3.34 -9.85 4.54
C ALA A 87 -1.93 -10.12 3.99
N MET A 88 -0.97 -9.30 4.40
CA MET A 88 0.45 -9.59 4.28
C MET A 88 1.00 -10.07 5.62
N TYR A 89 2.14 -10.75 5.60
CA TYR A 89 2.73 -11.41 6.75
C TYR A 89 4.20 -11.05 6.92
N PHE A 90 4.61 -10.88 8.18
CA PHE A 90 5.98 -10.58 8.60
C PHE A 90 6.52 -11.75 9.40
N VAL A 91 7.63 -12.35 8.96
CA VAL A 91 8.21 -13.54 9.56
C VAL A 91 9.16 -13.15 10.70
N THR A 92 8.81 -13.49 11.94
CA THR A 92 9.69 -13.24 13.10
C THR A 92 10.48 -14.48 13.48
N LYS A 93 9.87 -15.65 13.37
CA LYS A 93 10.51 -16.94 13.65
C LYS A 93 10.01 -18.01 12.69
N GLY A 94 10.87 -18.98 12.40
CA GLY A 94 10.50 -20.16 11.61
C GLY A 94 11.16 -20.18 10.24
N HIS A 95 10.55 -20.92 9.31
CA HIS A 95 10.97 -20.97 7.91
C HIS A 95 9.79 -21.45 7.05
N LEU A 96 9.54 -20.75 5.94
CA LEU A 96 8.48 -21.05 4.99
C LEU A 96 9.07 -21.23 3.59
N ASN A 97 8.36 -21.94 2.73
CA ASN A 97 8.66 -22.02 1.31
C ASN A 97 7.52 -21.38 0.52
N MET A 98 7.88 -20.45 -0.36
CA MET A 98 7.01 -19.88 -1.37
C MET A 98 7.23 -20.62 -2.69
N GLN A 99 6.15 -21.08 -3.31
CA GLN A 99 6.16 -21.80 -4.57
C GLN A 99 5.02 -21.30 -5.48
N SER A 100 5.20 -21.40 -6.78
CA SER A 100 4.17 -21.13 -7.79
C SER A 100 4.26 -22.20 -8.85
N ASN A 101 3.12 -22.67 -9.35
CA ASN A 101 3.11 -23.67 -10.42
C ASN A 101 3.52 -23.09 -11.78
N SER A 102 3.46 -21.77 -11.95
CA SER A 102 3.67 -21.09 -13.24
C SER A 102 4.77 -20.02 -13.22
N LEU A 103 5.01 -19.38 -12.07
CA LEU A 103 5.91 -18.22 -11.97
C LEU A 103 7.29 -18.52 -11.37
N LEU A 104 7.49 -19.69 -10.75
CA LEU A 104 8.74 -20.04 -10.08
C LEU A 104 9.22 -21.44 -10.48
N ASP A 105 10.44 -21.51 -11.00
CA ASP A 105 11.07 -22.80 -11.32
C ASP A 105 11.43 -23.62 -10.06
N ARG A 106 11.67 -22.93 -8.93
CA ARG A 106 12.07 -23.55 -7.66
C ARG A 106 11.44 -22.83 -6.47
N PRO A 107 11.16 -23.54 -5.36
CA PRO A 107 10.69 -22.92 -4.13
C PRO A 107 11.71 -21.90 -3.58
N VAL A 108 11.20 -20.76 -3.11
CA VAL A 108 11.96 -19.70 -2.47
C VAL A 108 11.77 -19.79 -0.96
N GLY A 109 12.87 -19.89 -0.20
CA GLY A 109 12.83 -19.94 1.25
C GLY A 109 12.63 -18.56 1.88
N LEU A 110 11.70 -18.44 2.82
CA LEU A 110 11.40 -17.24 3.61
C LEU A 110 11.75 -17.50 5.08
N GLY A 111 12.61 -16.67 5.65
CA GLY A 111 13.10 -16.79 7.02
C GLY A 111 12.71 -15.61 7.90
N ALA A 112 13.21 -15.58 9.14
CA ALA A 112 13.11 -14.40 9.98
C ALA A 112 13.63 -13.15 9.23
N GLY A 113 12.93 -12.02 9.37
CA GLY A 113 13.23 -10.79 8.63
C GLY A 113 12.57 -10.70 7.25
N SER A 114 11.96 -11.77 6.74
CA SER A 114 11.21 -11.75 5.48
C SER A 114 9.77 -11.25 5.69
N TYR A 115 9.17 -10.69 4.64
CA TYR A 115 7.72 -10.45 4.56
C TYR A 115 7.19 -11.05 3.24
N PHE A 116 5.88 -11.33 3.19
CA PHE A 116 5.22 -11.87 1.98
C PHE A 116 3.72 -11.57 1.98
N GLY A 117 3.07 -11.79 0.83
CA GLY A 117 1.62 -11.59 0.67
C GLY A 117 1.22 -10.12 0.46
N GLU A 118 2.19 -9.27 0.15
CA GLU A 118 1.99 -7.85 -0.13
C GLU A 118 1.51 -7.60 -1.56
N ARG A 119 1.90 -8.47 -2.52
CA ARG A 119 1.59 -8.31 -3.94
C ARG A 119 0.08 -8.30 -4.18
N GLY A 120 -0.43 -7.17 -4.63
CA GLY A 120 -1.84 -6.90 -4.90
C GLY A 120 -2.76 -6.92 -3.68
N LEU A 121 -2.22 -6.70 -2.48
CA LEU A 121 -3.00 -6.62 -1.26
C LEU A 121 -4.09 -5.53 -1.33
N LEU A 122 -3.78 -4.36 -1.90
CA LEU A 122 -4.77 -3.28 -2.04
C LEU A 122 -5.69 -3.46 -3.25
N GLY A 123 -5.23 -4.23 -4.25
CA GLY A 123 -6.01 -4.59 -5.42
C GLY A 123 -6.93 -5.80 -5.23
N PHE A 124 -6.91 -6.43 -4.05
CA PHE A 124 -7.61 -7.69 -3.76
C PHE A 124 -7.30 -8.79 -4.80
N SER A 125 -6.01 -8.92 -5.14
CA SER A 125 -5.54 -9.89 -6.13
C SER A 125 -5.79 -11.34 -5.72
N ILE A 126 -5.71 -12.23 -6.70
CA ILE A 126 -5.59 -13.67 -6.47
C ILE A 126 -4.11 -13.98 -6.28
N SER A 127 -3.76 -14.69 -5.20
CA SER A 127 -2.37 -15.08 -4.94
C SER A 127 -1.86 -16.00 -6.04
N ALA A 128 -0.76 -15.63 -6.67
CA ALA A 128 -0.05 -16.45 -7.64
C ALA A 128 0.91 -17.47 -7.00
N TYR A 129 0.99 -17.47 -5.67
CA TYR A 129 1.92 -18.28 -4.91
C TYR A 129 1.21 -19.03 -3.78
N THR A 130 1.70 -20.23 -3.49
CA THR A 130 1.45 -20.94 -2.24
C THR A 130 2.63 -20.71 -1.30
N VAL A 131 2.35 -20.31 -0.06
CA VAL A 131 3.36 -20.16 0.99
C VAL A 131 3.06 -21.15 2.10
N ARG A 132 3.97 -22.11 2.31
CA ARG A 132 3.80 -23.22 3.26
C ARG A 132 4.91 -23.23 4.30
N THR A 133 4.57 -23.45 5.56
CA THR A 133 5.55 -23.56 6.64
C THR A 133 6.37 -24.85 6.54
N VAL A 134 7.69 -24.73 6.63
CA VAL A 134 8.63 -25.89 6.65
C VAL A 134 8.85 -26.37 8.08
N ARG A 135 8.67 -25.47 9.06
CA ARG A 135 8.69 -25.71 10.51
C ARG A 135 7.71 -24.76 11.20
N ALA A 136 7.49 -24.91 12.50
CA ALA A 136 6.64 -23.96 13.23
C ALA A 136 7.13 -22.51 13.03
N CYS A 137 6.21 -21.61 12.71
CA CYS A 137 6.50 -20.21 12.38
C CYS A 137 5.67 -19.27 13.25
N ASP A 138 6.30 -18.17 13.64
CA ASP A 138 5.65 -17.05 14.32
C ASP A 138 5.62 -15.91 13.32
N LEU A 139 4.41 -15.47 12.98
CA LEU A 139 4.16 -14.42 12.00
C LEU A 139 3.42 -13.26 12.66
N PHE A 140 3.58 -12.07 12.09
CA PHE A 140 2.62 -11.00 12.28
C PHE A 140 1.85 -10.77 11.00
N SER A 141 0.53 -10.75 11.05
CA SER A 141 -0.33 -10.43 9.91
C SER A 141 -0.77 -8.97 9.94
N LEU A 142 -0.92 -8.38 8.76
CA LEU A 142 -1.49 -7.07 8.54
C LEU A 142 -2.59 -7.16 7.49
N SER A 143 -3.83 -7.02 7.93
CA SER A 143 -5.00 -7.03 7.02
C SER A 143 -4.98 -5.86 6.04
N SER A 144 -5.54 -6.08 4.85
CA SER A 144 -5.75 -5.04 3.84
C SER A 144 -6.52 -3.84 4.41
N GLU A 145 -7.58 -4.07 5.20
CA GLU A 145 -8.36 -2.97 5.77
C GLU A 145 -7.57 -2.14 6.78
N ALA A 146 -6.79 -2.79 7.64
CA ALA A 146 -5.95 -2.08 8.61
C ALA A 146 -4.81 -1.34 7.92
N PHE A 147 -4.21 -1.93 6.89
CA PHE A 147 -3.16 -1.28 6.12
C PHE A 147 -3.67 -0.01 5.43
N ILE A 148 -4.83 -0.06 4.76
CA ILE A 148 -5.46 1.12 4.14
C ILE A 148 -5.72 2.23 5.17
N LYS A 149 -6.13 1.89 6.39
CA LYS A 149 -6.33 2.88 7.46
C LYS A 149 -5.02 3.60 7.79
N VAL A 150 -3.92 2.87 7.94
CA VAL A 150 -2.60 3.46 8.21
C VAL A 150 -2.13 4.33 7.04
N LEU A 151 -2.28 3.85 5.80
CA LEU A 151 -1.89 4.63 4.61
C LEU A 151 -2.64 5.96 4.50
N LYS A 152 -3.89 6.02 4.96
CA LYS A 152 -4.69 7.25 4.97
C LYS A 152 -4.33 8.19 6.11
N GLN A 153 -3.75 7.70 7.20
CA GLN A 153 -3.38 8.52 8.36
C GLN A 153 -2.16 9.42 8.09
N HIS A 154 -1.21 8.94 7.28
CA HIS A 154 0.03 9.67 6.99
C HIS A 154 -0.04 10.39 5.64
N GLU A 155 0.43 11.63 5.59
CA GLU A 155 0.30 12.48 4.40
C GLU A 155 1.08 11.93 3.21
N PHE A 156 2.35 11.55 3.41
CA PHE A 156 3.22 11.06 2.33
C PHE A 156 2.70 9.75 1.70
N SER A 157 2.15 8.84 2.52
CA SER A 157 1.59 7.57 2.01
C SER A 157 0.28 7.80 1.28
N ARG A 158 -0.59 8.68 1.79
CA ARG A 158 -1.83 9.08 1.12
C ARG A 158 -1.52 9.72 -0.22
N PHE A 159 -0.51 10.57 -0.24
CA PHE A 159 -0.02 11.23 -1.43
C PHE A 159 0.51 10.23 -2.47
N ALA A 160 1.32 9.27 -2.05
CA ALA A 160 1.82 8.24 -2.94
C ALA A 160 0.70 7.37 -3.54
N LEU A 161 -0.35 7.05 -2.76
CA LEU A 161 -1.53 6.35 -3.28
C LEU A 161 -2.29 7.15 -4.34
N ASP A 162 -2.43 8.47 -4.14
CA ASP A 162 -3.07 9.34 -5.13
C ASP A 162 -2.27 9.38 -6.43
N ILE A 163 -0.94 9.47 -6.36
CA ILE A 163 -0.06 9.38 -7.52
C ILE A 163 -0.28 8.06 -8.27
N CYS A 164 -0.20 6.91 -7.58
CA CYS A 164 -0.41 5.60 -8.20
C CYS A 164 -1.79 5.50 -8.88
N SER A 165 -2.85 6.01 -8.22
CA SER A 165 -4.21 5.98 -8.76
C SER A 165 -4.36 6.84 -10.02
N ARG A 166 -3.81 8.06 -10.02
CA ARG A 166 -3.87 8.96 -11.18
C ARG A 166 -3.04 8.43 -12.34
N SER A 167 -1.83 7.92 -12.08
CA SER A 167 -0.99 7.32 -13.12
C SER A 167 -1.66 6.10 -13.75
N TYR A 168 -2.30 5.24 -12.95
CA TYR A 168 -3.08 4.12 -13.47
C TYR A 168 -4.21 4.59 -14.40
N LYS A 169 -4.98 5.62 -14.00
CA LYS A 169 -6.06 6.20 -14.83
C LYS A 169 -5.51 6.75 -16.15
N GLN A 170 -4.41 7.50 -16.11
CA GLN A 170 -3.79 8.06 -17.31
C GLN A 170 -3.32 6.99 -18.31
N ILE A 171 -2.68 5.91 -17.82
CA ILE A 171 -2.22 4.83 -18.70
C ILE A 171 -3.41 4.10 -19.31
N LYS A 172 -4.46 3.87 -18.51
CA LYS A 172 -5.70 3.24 -18.98
C LYS A 172 -6.41 4.05 -20.07
N GLU A 173 -6.47 5.38 -19.92
CA GLU A 173 -7.11 6.28 -20.89
C GLU A 173 -6.33 6.41 -22.21
N LYS A 174 -5.01 6.29 -22.17
CA LYS A 174 -4.16 6.39 -23.36
C LYS A 174 -4.29 5.20 -24.33
N HIS A 175 -5.05 4.15 -23.98
CA HIS A 175 -5.29 2.97 -24.81
C HIS A 175 -4.01 2.46 -25.50
N VAL A 176 -2.92 2.36 -24.74
CA VAL A 176 -1.62 1.95 -25.30
C VAL A 176 -1.72 0.51 -25.81
N VAL A 177 -1.00 0.21 -26.89
CA VAL A 177 -0.92 -1.14 -27.46
C VAL A 177 -0.15 -2.05 -26.51
N ALA A 178 -0.39 -3.36 -26.58
CA ALA A 178 0.43 -4.34 -25.87
C ALA A 178 1.92 -4.09 -26.13
N CYS A 179 2.68 -3.89 -25.05
CA CYS A 179 4.08 -3.50 -25.10
C CYS A 179 4.95 -4.46 -24.27
N SER A 180 6.26 -4.37 -24.47
CA SER A 180 7.26 -5.11 -23.69
C SER A 180 7.36 -4.60 -22.25
N GLU A 181 7.98 -5.38 -21.36
CA GLU A 181 8.20 -4.97 -19.96
C GLU A 181 8.94 -3.64 -19.85
N HIS A 182 9.99 -3.42 -20.68
CA HIS A 182 10.76 -2.17 -20.68
C HIS A 182 9.92 -0.97 -21.11
N GLU A 183 9.12 -1.11 -22.17
CA GLU A 183 8.21 -0.04 -22.61
C GLU A 183 7.14 0.25 -21.55
N MET A 184 6.70 -0.77 -20.81
CA MET A 184 5.78 -0.61 -19.69
C MET A 184 6.42 0.16 -18.53
N GLU A 185 7.68 -0.11 -18.19
CA GLU A 185 8.45 0.69 -17.21
C GLU A 185 8.51 2.15 -17.62
N GLU A 186 8.82 2.43 -18.89
CA GLU A 186 8.84 3.79 -19.43
C GLU A 186 7.45 4.46 -19.36
N HIS A 187 6.38 3.75 -19.71
CA HIS A 187 5.02 4.28 -19.64
C HIS A 187 4.58 4.60 -18.21
N TRP A 188 4.88 3.71 -17.26
CA TRP A 188 4.66 3.99 -15.84
C TRP A 188 5.50 5.16 -15.36
N GLY A 189 6.79 5.16 -15.67
CA GLY A 189 7.72 6.23 -15.31
C GLY A 189 7.26 7.59 -15.83
N ALA A 190 6.85 7.67 -17.10
CA ALA A 190 6.35 8.89 -17.71
C ALA A 190 5.04 9.36 -17.08
N ALA A 191 4.09 8.45 -16.82
CA ALA A 191 2.83 8.78 -16.17
C ALA A 191 3.03 9.25 -14.72
N LEU A 192 3.93 8.62 -13.97
CA LEU A 192 4.28 9.04 -12.61
C LEU A 192 4.93 10.42 -12.62
N LEU A 193 5.92 10.64 -13.49
CA LEU A 193 6.63 11.91 -13.61
C LEU A 193 5.67 13.07 -13.95
N LEU A 194 4.75 12.85 -14.89
CA LEU A 194 3.74 13.86 -15.26
C LEU A 194 2.85 14.24 -14.07
N ILE A 195 2.38 13.26 -13.30
CA ILE A 195 1.53 13.51 -12.13
C ILE A 195 2.32 14.22 -11.02
N VAL A 196 3.56 13.80 -10.76
CA VAL A 196 4.44 14.44 -9.79
C VAL A 196 4.68 15.91 -10.16
N GLN A 197 5.01 16.19 -11.43
CA GLN A 197 5.21 17.56 -11.92
C GLN A 197 3.94 18.39 -11.82
N GLU A 198 2.79 17.81 -12.19
CA GLU A 198 1.51 18.50 -12.09
C GLU A 198 1.20 18.88 -10.66
N ILE A 199 1.42 17.99 -9.69
CA ILE A 199 1.19 18.30 -8.28
C ILE A 199 2.15 19.38 -7.78
N CYS A 200 3.44 19.28 -8.12
CA CYS A 200 4.42 20.32 -7.76
C CYS A 200 4.04 21.69 -8.36
N ARG A 201 3.34 21.71 -9.51
CA ARG A 201 2.87 22.93 -10.18
C ARG A 201 1.52 23.43 -9.64
N HIS A 202 0.63 22.52 -9.24
CA HIS A 202 -0.75 22.83 -8.87
C HIS A 202 -0.98 23.04 -7.40
N GLN A 203 0.01 22.90 -6.52
CA GLN A 203 -0.22 23.20 -5.12
C GLN A 203 -0.64 24.67 -4.99
N PRO A 204 -1.91 24.95 -4.65
CA PRO A 204 -2.28 26.29 -4.28
C PRO A 204 -1.57 26.52 -2.95
N VAL A 205 -0.86 27.64 -2.85
CA VAL A 205 -0.69 28.32 -1.57
C VAL A 205 -2.07 28.27 -0.91
N THR A 206 -2.19 27.62 0.24
CA THR A 206 -3.46 27.53 0.95
C THR A 206 -3.90 28.93 1.36
N ALA A 207 -4.65 29.60 0.48
CA ALA A 207 -5.51 30.71 0.78
C ALA A 207 -6.94 30.20 0.67
N SER A 208 -7.61 30.19 1.81
CA SER A 208 -9.01 29.82 1.98
C SER A 208 -9.97 30.79 1.28
N GLY A 209 -11.11 30.24 0.83
CA GLY A 209 -12.33 30.98 0.46
C GLY A 209 -12.46 31.17 -1.06
N GLU A 210 -13.59 30.92 -1.71
CA GLU A 210 -14.98 30.80 -1.28
C GLU A 210 -15.74 29.91 -2.28
N GLU A 211 -16.75 29.20 -1.77
CA GLU A 211 -17.78 28.51 -2.58
C GLU A 211 -18.83 29.51 -3.10
N SER A 212 -19.57 29.10 -4.13
CA SER A 212 -20.89 29.65 -4.44
C SER A 212 -21.88 28.53 -4.83
N ALA A 213 -23.11 28.74 -4.36
CA ALA A 213 -24.27 27.85 -4.22
C ALA A 213 -24.93 27.42 -5.57
N GLU A 214 -25.87 26.46 -5.66
CA GLU A 214 -27.23 26.43 -5.11
C GLU A 214 -27.93 25.04 -5.19
N GLN A 215 -28.76 24.75 -4.15
CA GLN A 215 -30.14 24.18 -4.06
C GLN A 215 -30.68 23.11 -5.07
N VAL A 216 -31.64 22.18 -4.80
CA VAL A 216 -32.48 21.64 -3.69
C VAL A 216 -33.22 20.40 -4.27
N GLY A 217 -33.59 19.39 -3.47
CA GLY A 217 -34.68 18.44 -3.81
C GLY A 217 -34.58 17.03 -3.19
N GLU A 218 -35.54 16.68 -2.33
CA GLU A 218 -35.65 15.43 -1.54
C GLU A 218 -36.09 14.19 -2.35
N GLU A 219 -35.57 12.99 -1.98
CA GLU A 219 -36.32 11.83 -1.41
C GLU A 219 -35.72 10.43 -1.73
N SER A 220 -35.67 9.61 -0.67
CA SER A 220 -35.76 8.14 -0.57
C SER A 220 -34.61 7.19 -0.98
N ILE A 221 -34.34 6.28 -0.04
CA ILE A 221 -33.23 5.32 0.08
C ILE A 221 -33.48 4.05 -0.74
N LYS A 222 -32.47 3.60 -1.50
CA LYS A 222 -32.13 2.17 -1.68
C LYS A 222 -30.64 1.97 -1.97
N THR A 223 -30.13 0.91 -1.36
CA THR A 223 -28.78 0.39 -1.20
C THR A 223 -28.05 0.11 -2.52
N ASP A 224 -26.80 0.59 -2.68
CA ASP A 224 -25.67 -0.25 -3.08
C ASP A 224 -24.30 0.46 -2.92
N CYS A 225 -23.30 -0.29 -2.47
CA CYS A 225 -21.97 0.17 -2.07
C CYS A 225 -21.06 0.53 -3.26
N LYS A 226 -20.70 1.80 -3.40
CA LYS A 226 -19.53 2.29 -4.17
C LYS A 226 -19.00 3.57 -3.51
N LEU A 227 -17.79 3.53 -2.95
CA LEU A 227 -17.03 4.71 -2.53
C LEU A 227 -15.64 4.55 -3.18
N VAL A 228 -15.01 5.58 -3.77
CA VAL A 228 -14.96 6.96 -3.31
C VAL A 228 -14.86 7.96 -4.47
N SER A 229 -15.76 8.95 -4.44
CA SER A 229 -15.50 10.34 -4.83
C SER A 229 -15.94 11.21 -3.64
N GLU A 230 -15.02 12.03 -3.12
CA GLU A 230 -15.14 13.42 -2.60
C GLU A 230 -16.37 13.85 -1.78
N THR A 231 -16.37 14.78 -0.81
CA THR A 231 -15.44 15.55 0.05
C THR A 231 -16.39 16.39 0.92
N VAL A 232 -16.28 16.48 2.25
CA VAL A 232 -16.78 17.65 3.01
C VAL A 232 -15.96 17.88 4.27
N VAL A 233 -15.58 19.13 4.47
CA VAL A 233 -14.72 19.68 5.52
C VAL A 233 -15.51 20.10 6.77
N SER A 234 -14.78 20.07 7.87
CA SER A 234 -15.14 20.40 9.26
C SER A 234 -15.59 21.85 9.51
N LYS A 235 -16.46 21.98 10.52
CA LYS A 235 -16.75 23.23 11.25
C LYS A 235 -15.54 23.66 12.09
N ARG A 236 -15.26 24.97 12.17
CA ARG A 236 -14.34 25.64 13.10
C ARG A 236 -15.12 26.62 13.98
N GLU A 237 -14.64 26.82 15.19
CA GLU A 237 -14.85 28.04 15.97
C GLU A 237 -13.49 28.68 16.31
N SER A 238 -13.56 29.99 16.50
CA SER A 238 -12.53 31.03 16.36
C SER A 238 -11.69 31.32 17.60
N SER A 239 -10.53 31.98 17.44
CA SER A 239 -10.35 33.41 17.82
C SER A 239 -8.92 33.92 17.55
N ALA A 240 -8.87 35.15 16.97
CA ALA A 240 -7.92 36.28 17.12
C ALA A 240 -6.39 36.01 17.26
N GLU A 241 -5.45 36.76 16.69
CA GLU A 241 -5.40 38.10 16.08
C GLU A 241 -3.97 38.32 15.48
N GLN A 242 -3.85 39.37 14.67
CA GLN A 242 -2.66 40.17 14.33
C GLN A 242 -1.75 39.79 13.13
N GLU A 243 -1.77 40.71 12.17
CA GLU A 243 -0.94 40.85 10.97
C GLU A 243 0.47 41.33 11.31
N GLU A 244 1.46 40.89 10.53
CA GLU A 244 2.55 41.77 10.12
C GLU A 244 3.14 41.31 8.77
N SER A 245 3.50 42.31 7.96
CA SER A 245 3.86 42.24 6.55
C SER A 245 5.31 41.79 6.30
N SER A 246 5.54 40.94 5.29
CA SER A 246 6.72 41.05 4.43
C SER A 246 6.59 40.21 3.15
N THR A 247 6.86 40.86 2.02
CA THR A 247 7.12 40.27 0.69
C THR A 247 8.19 39.17 0.73
N GLY A 248 7.87 37.96 0.28
CA GLY A 248 8.82 36.85 0.15
C GLY A 248 8.35 35.83 -0.89
N ASN A 249 9.27 35.38 -1.75
CA ASN A 249 9.05 34.37 -2.78
C ASN A 249 8.41 33.10 -2.18
N ALA A 250 7.37 32.56 -2.82
CA ALA A 250 6.69 31.36 -2.37
C ALA A 250 7.59 30.13 -2.54
N GLU A 251 8.30 29.74 -1.48
CA GLU A 251 9.09 28.51 -1.42
C GLU A 251 8.16 27.29 -1.30
N LEU A 252 8.40 26.27 -2.12
CA LEU A 252 7.67 25.00 -2.04
C LEU A 252 8.01 24.36 -0.68
N PRO A 253 7.08 23.62 -0.02
CA PRO A 253 7.43 22.84 1.15
C PRO A 253 8.68 21.98 0.89
N ALA A 254 9.69 22.05 1.78
CA ALA A 254 11.01 21.44 1.56
C ALA A 254 10.98 19.94 1.16
N HIS A 255 9.95 19.21 1.59
CA HIS A 255 9.75 17.80 1.22
C HIS A 255 9.35 17.62 -0.25
N LEU A 256 8.57 18.55 -0.83
CA LEU A 256 8.19 18.52 -2.24
C LEU A 256 9.35 18.94 -3.14
N GLU A 257 10.20 19.87 -2.70
CA GLU A 257 11.43 20.20 -3.41
C GLU A 257 12.40 19.01 -3.44
N ALA A 258 12.56 18.32 -2.31
CA ALA A 258 13.36 17.11 -2.22
C ALA A 258 12.81 16.00 -3.12
N MET A 259 11.49 15.84 -3.18
CA MET A 259 10.82 14.92 -4.09
C MET A 259 11.07 15.27 -5.55
N ALA A 260 10.82 16.52 -5.95
CA ALA A 260 11.02 16.98 -7.32
C ALA A 260 12.48 16.83 -7.79
N LYS A 261 13.44 17.02 -6.88
CA LYS A 261 14.87 16.81 -7.15
C LYS A 261 15.25 15.33 -7.30
N ALA A 262 14.59 14.43 -6.57
CA ALA A 262 14.83 12.99 -6.66
C ALA A 262 14.14 12.37 -7.90
N LEU A 263 12.94 12.83 -8.22
CA LEU A 263 12.08 12.31 -9.28
C LEU A 263 12.21 13.12 -10.57
N THR A 264 13.41 13.12 -11.16
CA THR A 264 13.70 13.88 -12.39
C THR A 264 13.47 13.10 -13.68
N THR A 265 13.69 11.78 -13.65
CA THR A 265 13.56 10.92 -14.83
C THR A 265 12.43 9.90 -14.67
N PRO A 266 11.85 9.42 -15.79
CA PRO A 266 10.84 8.35 -15.77
C PRO A 266 11.33 7.11 -15.01
N GLU A 267 12.58 6.71 -15.19
CA GLU A 267 13.17 5.51 -14.58
C GLU A 267 13.26 5.67 -13.06
N ASN A 268 13.70 6.83 -12.57
CA ASN A 268 13.75 7.11 -11.13
C ASN A 268 12.35 7.10 -10.51
N CYS A 269 11.35 7.63 -11.23
CA CYS A 269 9.95 7.59 -10.79
C CYS A 269 9.44 6.16 -10.70
N PHE A 270 9.66 5.35 -11.74
CA PHE A 270 9.24 3.96 -11.73
C PHE A 270 9.93 3.19 -10.61
N GLN A 271 11.26 3.30 -10.47
CA GLN A 271 12.01 2.59 -9.42
C GLN A 271 11.54 2.95 -8.00
N ALA A 272 11.23 4.23 -7.75
CA ALA A 272 10.74 4.66 -6.44
C ALA A 272 9.34 4.11 -6.13
N PHE A 273 8.44 4.10 -7.11
CA PHE A 273 7.04 3.70 -6.92
C PHE A 273 6.75 2.22 -7.20
N ALA A 274 7.65 1.47 -7.87
CA ALA A 274 7.44 0.09 -8.27
C ALA A 274 7.03 -0.84 -7.11
N PRO A 275 7.66 -0.78 -5.92
CA PRO A 275 7.22 -1.59 -4.78
C PRO A 275 5.79 -1.29 -4.36
N LEU A 276 5.38 -0.02 -4.34
CA LEU A 276 4.02 0.38 -4.01
C LEU A 276 3.03 -0.01 -5.10
N LEU A 277 3.41 0.08 -6.38
CA LEU A 277 2.58 -0.35 -7.52
C LEU A 277 2.27 -1.84 -7.45
N HIS A 278 3.26 -2.69 -7.10
CA HIS A 278 3.04 -4.12 -6.89
C HIS A 278 2.06 -4.42 -5.75
N ILE A 279 1.98 -3.56 -4.74
CA ILE A 279 1.02 -3.71 -3.63
C ILE A 279 -0.36 -3.16 -4.02
N PHE A 280 -0.37 -2.08 -4.80
CA PHE A 280 -1.55 -1.36 -5.24
C PHE A 280 -2.38 -2.12 -6.29
N LEU A 281 -1.73 -2.70 -7.29
CA LEU A 281 -2.39 -3.32 -8.43
C LEU A 281 -2.75 -4.79 -8.19
N ALA A 282 -3.90 -5.21 -8.72
CA ALA A 282 -4.33 -6.61 -8.64
C ALA A 282 -3.46 -7.57 -9.50
N THR A 283 -2.74 -7.02 -10.46
CA THR A 283 -1.92 -7.73 -11.46
C THR A 283 -0.50 -7.19 -11.46
N ASP A 284 0.41 -7.88 -12.14
CA ASP A 284 1.77 -7.40 -12.29
C ASP A 284 1.80 -6.08 -13.10
N PRO A 285 2.29 -4.95 -12.55
CA PRO A 285 2.40 -3.68 -13.26
C PRO A 285 3.12 -3.79 -14.61
N LEU A 286 4.03 -4.75 -14.76
CA LEU A 286 4.80 -4.95 -15.99
C LEU A 286 4.09 -5.83 -17.01
N ASN A 287 3.05 -6.56 -16.61
CA ASN A 287 2.26 -7.37 -17.52
C ASN A 287 1.11 -6.56 -18.10
N TRP A 288 1.31 -6.00 -19.32
CA TRP A 288 0.32 -5.19 -20.02
C TRP A 288 -1.04 -5.87 -20.15
N ASN A 289 -1.04 -7.11 -20.63
CA ASN A 289 -2.29 -7.80 -20.92
C ASN A 289 -3.05 -8.13 -19.64
N ALA A 290 -2.36 -8.52 -18.57
CA ALA A 290 -3.01 -8.75 -17.29
C ALA A 290 -3.60 -7.45 -16.71
N THR A 291 -2.89 -6.33 -16.85
CA THR A 291 -3.24 -5.06 -16.18
C THR A 291 -4.26 -4.21 -16.94
N PHE A 292 -4.23 -4.24 -18.28
CA PHE A 292 -5.01 -3.33 -19.12
C PHE A 292 -5.78 -4.01 -20.26
N SER A 293 -5.67 -5.33 -20.49
CA SER A 293 -6.52 -5.96 -21.50
C SER A 293 -8.00 -5.84 -21.10
N ILE A 294 -8.70 -5.01 -21.86
CA ILE A 294 -10.14 -5.02 -21.95
C ILE A 294 -10.51 -6.42 -22.45
N THR A 295 -11.31 -7.16 -21.67
CA THR A 295 -11.99 -8.34 -22.19
C THR A 295 -12.87 -7.84 -23.32
N SER A 296 -12.43 -8.00 -24.57
CA SER A 296 -13.32 -7.90 -25.72
C SER A 296 -14.33 -9.02 -25.53
N VAL A 297 -15.50 -8.67 -24.99
CA VAL A 297 -16.67 -9.53 -24.99
C VAL A 297 -16.83 -9.99 -26.44
N THR A 298 -16.65 -11.29 -26.64
CA THR A 298 -16.96 -12.01 -27.85
C THR A 298 -18.36 -11.60 -28.30
N GLN A 299 -18.45 -10.81 -29.37
CA GLN A 299 -19.66 -10.78 -30.18
C GLN A 299 -19.78 -12.19 -30.76
N ASP A 300 -20.71 -12.96 -30.22
CA ASP A 300 -21.20 -14.19 -30.83
C ASP A 300 -21.58 -13.90 -32.28
N SER A 301 -20.75 -14.38 -33.20
CA SER A 301 -21.11 -14.61 -34.59
C SER A 301 -22.14 -15.75 -34.62
N ASN A 302 -23.39 -15.41 -34.34
CA ASN A 302 -24.52 -16.30 -34.62
C ASN A 302 -24.76 -16.30 -36.13
N GLY A 303 -24.59 -17.49 -36.72
CA GLY A 303 -24.52 -17.73 -38.16
C GLY A 303 -25.81 -17.42 -38.91
N GLY A 304 -25.60 -17.10 -40.19
CA GLY A 304 -26.54 -17.31 -41.29
C GLY A 304 -25.98 -18.38 -42.22
#